data_AF-A0A6G5A7I1-F1
#
_entry.id   AF-A0A6G5A7I1-F1
#
_cell.length_a   1.000
_cell.length_b   1.000
_cell.length_c   1.000
_cell.angle_alpha   90.00
_cell.angle_beta   90.00
_cell.angle_gamma   90.00
#
_symmetry.space_group_name_H-M   'P 1'
#
loop_
_entity.id
_entity.type
_entity.pdbx_description
1 polymer ?
#
loop_
_entity_poly.entity_id
_entity_poly.type
_entity_poly.pdbx_seq_one_letter_code
_entity_poly.pdbx_strand_id
1 'polypeptide(L)'
;VYWRCLALLVMARYKRCGVSCLPDVMRCQLTPADRFLVLACDGLWKVFTSDQVLASVLATLQDETIAAEGDKKRTLELRYEAACSKLANEAVRKLSGDNVTVVIVHIDQGRQ
;
A
#
# COMPACT_ATOMS: atom_id res chain seq x y z
N VAL A 1 10.22 -16.96 -2.56
CA VAL A 1 8.90 -17.48 -2.16
C VAL A 1 7.90 -16.34 -2.35
N TYR A 2 7.01 -16.50 -3.32
CA TYR A 2 5.97 -15.55 -3.73
C TYR A 2 5.01 -15.28 -2.56
N TRP A 3 4.74 -14.03 -2.20
CA TRP A 3 3.67 -13.70 -1.25
C TRP A 3 2.66 -12.74 -1.89
N ARG A 4 1.60 -13.38 -2.39
CA ARG A 4 0.34 -12.82 -2.88
C ARG A 4 -0.29 -11.85 -1.86
N CYS A 5 -0.87 -10.77 -2.37
CA CYS A 5 -1.90 -9.99 -1.69
C CYS A 5 -2.92 -10.90 -1.01
N LEU A 6 -3.03 -10.76 0.30
CA LEU A 6 -4.10 -11.36 1.09
C LEU A 6 -5.35 -10.47 0.98
N ALA A 7 -6.13 -10.67 -0.07
CA ALA A 7 -7.54 -10.28 -0.07
C ALA A 7 -8.31 -11.35 0.71
N LEU A 8 -8.55 -11.11 2.00
CA LEU A 8 -9.46 -11.93 2.80
C LEU A 8 -10.86 -11.33 2.74
N LEU A 9 -11.66 -11.81 1.79
CA LEU A 9 -13.12 -11.78 1.92
C LEU A 9 -13.69 -13.12 1.44
N VAL A 10 -13.45 -14.18 2.23
CA VAL A 10 -14.14 -15.48 2.07
C VAL A 10 -15.56 -15.33 2.64
N MET A 11 -16.47 -14.68 1.89
CA MET A 11 -17.84 -14.43 2.36
C MET A 11 -18.85 -15.55 2.04
N ALA A 12 -18.47 -16.59 1.29
CA ALA A 12 -19.44 -17.58 0.82
C ALA A 12 -19.77 -18.71 1.83
N ARG A 13 -18.86 -19.08 2.75
CA ARG A 13 -19.04 -20.25 3.64
C ARG A 13 -19.50 -19.94 5.08
N TYR A 14 -19.52 -18.67 5.51
CA TYR A 14 -19.77 -18.29 6.90
C TYR A 14 -21.19 -17.75 7.20
N LYS A 15 -22.13 -17.79 6.23
CA LYS A 15 -23.51 -17.28 6.43
C LYS A 15 -24.28 -17.90 7.61
N ARG A 16 -23.84 -19.02 8.19
CA ARG A 16 -24.45 -19.65 9.38
C ARG A 16 -23.77 -19.33 10.72
N CYS A 17 -22.63 -18.64 10.70
CA CYS A 17 -21.77 -18.45 11.87
C CYS A 17 -21.75 -17.01 12.40
N GLY A 18 -22.56 -16.11 11.84
CA GLY A 18 -22.60 -14.70 12.21
C GLY A 18 -21.39 -13.91 11.73
N VAL A 19 -21.28 -12.67 12.21
CA VAL A 19 -20.13 -11.78 11.98
C VAL A 19 -19.24 -11.86 13.21
N SER A 20 -17.96 -12.23 13.02
CA SER A 20 -16.95 -12.24 14.09
C SER A 20 -16.11 -10.97 14.01
N CYS A 21 -15.83 -10.34 15.15
CA CYS A 21 -14.90 -9.22 15.27
C CYS A 21 -13.45 -9.66 15.55
N LEU A 22 -13.16 -10.96 15.51
CA LEU A 22 -11.80 -11.48 15.64
C LEU A 22 -11.04 -11.30 14.32
N PRO A 23 -9.92 -10.55 14.31
CA PRO A 23 -9.11 -10.40 13.11
C PRO A 23 -8.29 -11.66 12.83
N ASP A 24 -7.90 -11.83 11.57
CA ASP A 24 -6.81 -12.75 11.22
C ASP A 24 -5.47 -12.08 11.55
N VAL A 25 -4.57 -12.79 12.24
CA VAL A 25 -3.30 -12.27 12.73
C VAL A 25 -2.15 -13.01 12.08
N MET A 26 -1.41 -12.31 11.22
CA MET A 26 -0.21 -12.84 10.59
C MET A 26 1.04 -12.12 11.12
N ARG A 27 2.13 -12.86 11.30
CA ARG A 27 3.44 -12.32 11.64
C ARG A 27 4.40 -12.58 10.49
N CYS A 28 5.09 -11.54 10.04
CA CYS A 28 6.20 -11.64 9.10
C CYS A 28 7.45 -11.03 9.73
N GLN A 29 8.61 -11.58 9.39
CA GLN A 29 9.88 -11.01 9.79
C GLN A 29 10.35 -10.08 8.68
N LEU A 30 10.65 -8.84 9.03
CA LEU A 30 11.21 -7.87 8.08
C LEU A 30 12.59 -8.32 7.63
N THR A 31 12.82 -8.18 6.33
CA THR A 31 14.08 -8.45 5.66
C THR A 31 14.72 -7.13 5.20
N PRO A 32 16.03 -7.12 4.89
CA PRO A 32 16.68 -5.96 4.29
C PRO A 32 16.11 -5.52 2.93
N ALA A 33 15.37 -6.40 2.25
CA ALA A 33 14.73 -6.09 0.98
C ALA A 33 13.39 -5.33 1.15
N ASP A 34 12.83 -5.31 2.35
CA ASP A 34 11.56 -4.66 2.64
C ASP A 34 11.76 -3.15 2.81
N ARG A 35 11.19 -2.39 1.88
CA ARG A 35 11.35 -0.92 1.81
C ARG A 35 10.14 -0.17 2.36
N PHE A 36 8.94 -0.69 2.12
CA PHE A 36 7.70 -0.07 2.54
C PHE A 36 6.57 -1.10 2.62
N LEU A 37 5.52 -0.75 3.37
CA LEU A 37 4.26 -1.47 3.46
C LEU A 37 3.12 -0.59 2.95
N VAL A 38 2.20 -1.14 2.15
CA VAL A 38 0.98 -0.45 1.72
C VAL A 38 -0.22 -1.06 2.41
N LEU A 39 -1.00 -0.22 3.09
CA LEU A 39 -2.30 -0.55 3.66
C LEU A 39 -3.35 0.27 2.93
N ALA A 40 -4.43 -0.36 2.49
CA ALA A 40 -5.51 0.34 1.81
C ALA A 40 -6.84 -0.39 2.00
N CYS A 41 -7.94 0.37 1.92
CA CYS A 41 -9.28 -0.20 1.87
C CYS A 41 -9.54 -0.90 0.52
N ASP A 42 -10.64 -1.64 0.45
CA ASP A 42 -11.10 -2.35 -0.75
C ASP A 42 -11.37 -1.41 -1.93
N GLY A 43 -11.70 -0.13 -1.70
CA GLY A 43 -11.81 0.88 -2.76
C GLY A 43 -10.57 0.94 -3.67
N LEU A 44 -9.36 0.84 -3.11
CA LEU A 44 -8.14 0.76 -3.91
C LEU A 44 -8.04 -0.59 -4.65
N TRP A 45 -8.22 -1.68 -3.91
CA TRP A 45 -8.00 -3.05 -4.41
C TRP A 45 -9.05 -3.53 -5.42
N LYS A 46 -10.20 -2.87 -5.51
CA LYS A 46 -11.22 -3.10 -6.56
C LYS A 46 -10.70 -2.75 -7.96
N VAL A 47 -9.78 -1.78 -8.06
CA VAL A 47 -9.30 -1.23 -9.36
C VAL A 47 -7.79 -1.37 -9.57
N PHE A 48 -7.08 -1.92 -8.58
CA PHE A 48 -5.65 -2.17 -8.62
C PHE A 48 -5.29 -3.59 -8.16
N THR A 49 -4.30 -4.17 -8.83
CA THR A 49 -3.58 -5.36 -8.36
C THR A 49 -2.39 -4.97 -7.47
N SER A 50 -1.88 -5.90 -6.66
CA SER A 50 -0.66 -5.73 -5.86
C SER A 50 0.47 -5.14 -6.68
N ASP A 51 0.74 -5.77 -7.82
CA ASP A 51 1.89 -5.47 -8.65
C ASP A 51 1.77 -4.07 -9.26
N GLN A 52 0.56 -3.65 -9.62
CA GLN A 52 0.30 -2.28 -10.10
C GLN A 52 0.53 -1.24 -9.02
N VAL A 53 0.10 -1.51 -7.77
CA VAL A 53 0.36 -0.61 -6.64
C VAL A 53 1.87 -0.50 -6.40
N LEU A 54 2.56 -1.63 -6.32
CA LEU A 54 4.01 -1.68 -6.11
C LEU A 54 4.77 -0.93 -7.23
N ALA A 55 4.42 -1.17 -8.49
CA ALA A 55 5.03 -0.50 -9.63
C ALA A 55 4.79 1.02 -9.59
N SER A 56 3.59 1.47 -9.22
CA SER A 56 3.28 2.90 -9.13
C SER A 56 4.07 3.59 -8.02
N VAL A 57 4.15 2.97 -6.83
CA VAL A 57 4.94 3.50 -5.70
C VAL A 57 6.43 3.51 -6.05
N LEU A 58 6.98 2.42 -6.59
CA LEU A 58 8.38 2.33 -6.97
C LEU A 58 8.76 3.35 -8.04
N ALA A 59 7.88 3.58 -9.03
CA ALA A 59 8.09 4.59 -10.05
C ALA A 59 8.15 6.00 -9.45
N THR A 60 7.25 6.34 -8.52
CA THR A 60 7.26 7.65 -7.86
C THR A 60 8.45 7.82 -6.92
N LEU A 61 8.92 6.75 -6.28
CA LEU A 61 10.13 6.80 -5.44
C LEU A 61 11.42 7.02 -6.24
N GLN A 62 11.44 6.67 -7.53
CA GLN A 62 12.55 6.88 -8.45
C GLN A 62 12.43 8.20 -9.24
N ASP A 63 11.36 8.97 -9.00
CA ASP A 63 11.13 10.22 -9.71
C ASP A 63 12.03 11.33 -9.15
N GLU A 64 13.08 11.67 -9.89
CA GLU A 64 14.04 12.71 -9.53
C GLU A 64 13.48 14.14 -9.68
N THR A 65 12.29 14.29 -10.29
CA THR A 65 11.61 15.60 -10.33
C THR A 65 11.01 15.98 -8.98
N ILE A 66 10.75 14.99 -8.12
CA ILE A 66 10.23 15.18 -6.77
C ILE A 66 11.41 15.16 -5.80
N ALA A 67 12.05 16.32 -5.63
CA ALA A 67 13.17 16.50 -4.72
C ALA A 67 13.08 17.85 -3.99
N ALA A 68 13.39 17.82 -2.70
CA ALA A 68 13.64 19.03 -1.91
C ALA A 68 15.15 19.32 -1.95
N GLU A 69 15.52 20.55 -2.30
CA GLU A 69 16.93 20.96 -2.38
C GLU A 69 17.66 20.68 -1.05
N GLY A 70 18.71 19.86 -1.12
CA GLY A 70 19.62 19.61 -0.01
C GLY A 70 19.11 18.67 1.10
N ASP A 71 17.86 18.21 1.09
CA ASP A 71 17.30 17.35 2.15
C ASP A 71 16.76 16.03 1.59
N LYS A 72 17.53 14.95 1.80
CA LYS A 72 17.17 13.58 1.39
C LYS A 72 15.96 13.04 2.14
N LYS A 73 15.80 13.39 3.43
CA LYS A 73 14.69 12.89 4.24
C LYS A 73 13.39 13.54 3.78
N ARG A 74 13.40 14.85 3.60
CA ARG A 74 12.25 15.60 3.09
C ARG A 74 11.90 15.21 1.65
N THR A 75 12.90 14.95 0.81
CA THR A 75 12.70 14.41 -0.54
C THR A 75 11.95 13.06 -0.49
N LEU A 76 12.37 12.17 0.41
CA LEU A 76 11.73 10.86 0.55
C LEU A 76 10.27 10.98 1.03
N GLU A 77 10.01 11.84 2.02
CA GLU A 77 8.66 12.12 2.52
C GLU A 77 7.74 12.63 1.40
N LEU A 78 8.22 13.60 0.59
CA LEU A 78 7.48 14.13 -0.56
C LEU A 78 7.18 13.04 -1.61
N ARG A 79 8.14 12.15 -1.89
CA ARG A 79 7.93 11.05 -2.85
C ARG A 79 6.86 10.08 -2.34
N TYR A 80 6.84 9.75 -1.04
CA TYR A 80 5.79 8.90 -0.48
C TYR A 80 4.42 9.59 -0.47
N GLU A 81 4.36 10.88 -0.15
CA GLU A 81 3.13 11.67 -0.21
C GLU A 81 2.56 11.74 -1.64
N ALA A 82 3.43 11.97 -2.62
CA ALA A 82 3.07 11.95 -4.03
C ALA A 82 2.58 10.56 -4.47
N ALA A 83 3.22 9.49 -4.01
CA ALA A 83 2.82 8.12 -4.33
C ALA A 83 1.42 7.80 -3.75
N CYS A 84 1.16 8.16 -2.50
CA CYS A 84 -0.17 8.03 -1.88
C CYS A 84 -1.23 8.79 -2.69
N SER A 85 -0.96 10.06 -2.98
CA SER A 85 -1.89 10.92 -3.71
C SER A 85 -2.16 10.41 -5.12
N LYS A 86 -1.13 9.91 -5.79
CA LYS A 86 -1.25 9.31 -7.13
C LYS A 86 -2.13 8.08 -7.11
N LEU A 87 -1.91 7.15 -6.17
CA LEU A 87 -2.73 5.94 -6.04
C LEU A 87 -4.20 6.26 -5.79
N ALA A 88 -4.47 7.17 -4.84
CA ALA A 88 -5.83 7.57 -4.51
C ALA A 88 -6.53 8.22 -5.72
N ASN A 89 -5.86 9.15 -6.39
CA ASN A 89 -6.40 9.84 -7.57
C ASN A 89 -6.61 8.89 -8.75
N GLU A 90 -5.69 7.95 -8.99
CA GLU A 90 -5.87 6.93 -10.03
C GLU A 90 -7.02 5.98 -9.71
N ALA A 91 -7.25 5.64 -8.45
CA ALA A 91 -8.38 4.80 -8.06
C ALA A 91 -9.72 5.49 -8.33
N VAL A 92 -9.81 6.78 -8.02
CA VAL A 92 -10.99 7.60 -8.35
C VAL A 92 -11.17 7.71 -9.87
N ARG A 93 -10.09 7.93 -10.64
CA ARG A 93 -10.13 7.97 -12.11
C ARG A 93 -10.58 6.64 -12.72
N LYS A 94 -10.22 5.51 -12.10
CA LYS A 94 -10.68 4.17 -12.48
C LYS A 94 -12.10 3.87 -12.00
N LEU A 95 -12.83 4.87 -11.52
CA LEU A 95 -14.21 4.77 -11.07
C LEU A 95 -14.38 3.81 -9.87
N SER A 96 -13.46 3.88 -8.90
CA SER A 96 -13.69 3.26 -7.59
C SER A 96 -15.00 3.81 -7.01
N GLY A 97 -16.04 2.99 -7.00
CA GLY A 97 -17.36 3.35 -6.48
C GLY A 97 -17.46 3.32 -4.95
N ASP A 98 -16.35 3.55 -4.24
CA ASP A 98 -16.22 3.42 -2.79
C ASP A 98 -15.23 4.45 -2.23
N ASN A 99 -15.20 4.60 -0.91
CA ASN A 99 -14.16 5.38 -0.24
C ASN A 99 -12.78 4.78 -0.53
N VAL A 100 -11.81 5.64 -0.82
CA VAL A 100 -10.43 5.24 -1.07
C VAL A 100 -9.55 5.81 0.03
N THR A 101 -8.81 4.93 0.70
CA THR A 101 -7.83 5.27 1.73
C THR A 101 -6.57 4.46 1.49
N VAL A 102 -5.43 5.14 1.49
CA VAL A 102 -4.12 4.53 1.27
C VAL A 102 -3.16 5.05 2.32
N VAL A 103 -2.45 4.15 2.97
CA VAL A 103 -1.37 4.43 3.93
C VAL A 103 -0.14 3.70 3.45
N ILE A 104 0.96 4.43 3.24
CA ILE A 104 2.26 3.85 2.95
C ILE A 104 3.16 4.06 4.16
N VAL A 105 3.71 2.97 4.68
CA VAL A 105 4.65 2.98 5.81
C VAL A 105 6.04 2.73 5.27
N HIS A 106 6.92 3.72 5.38
CA HIS A 106 8.34 3.54 5.08
C HIS A 106 9.00 2.69 6.17
N ILE A 107 9.77 1.68 5.77
CA ILE A 107 10.55 0.85 6.67
C ILE A 107 11.98 1.39 6.66
N ASP A 108 12.31 2.16 7.70
CA ASP A 108 13.68 2.65 7.87
C ASP A 108 14.56 1.51 8.39
N GLN A 109 15.52 1.11 7.57
CA GLN A 109 16.56 0.16 7.95
C GLN A 109 17.59 0.96 8.76
N GLY A 110 17.31 1.14 10.05
CA GLY A 110 18.20 1.87 10.95
C GLY A 110 19.64 1.39 10.77
N ARG A 111 20.57 2.33 10.54
CA ARG A 111 22.01 2.04 10.52
C ARG A 111 22.36 1.31 11.82
N GLN A 112 22.78 0.05 11.71
CA GLN A 112 23.66 -0.55 12.71
C GLN A 112 24.99 0.19 12.71
#